data_AF-A0A536XP67-F1
#
_entry.id   AF-A0A536XP67-F1
#
_cell.length_a   1.000
_cell.length_b   1.000
_cell.length_c   1.000
_cell.angle_alpha   90.00
_cell.angle_beta   90.00
_cell.angle_gamma   90.00
#
_symmetry.space_group_name_H-M   'P 1'
#
loop_
_entity.id
_entity.type
_entity.pdbx_description
1 polymer ?
#
loop_
_entity_poly.entity_id
_entity_poly.type
_entity_poly.pdbx_seq_one_letter_code
_entity_poly.pdbx_strand_id
1 'polypeptide(L)'
;MRASLKRNQAPLPGKVAALLRESRLFVLVAGALYLSLVLTTFNRADPGWSHSVAAGEIRNLGGRVGAWLADMLLYLFGVSAWWWVVFLVVTATWTVRRLEGSSIG
;
A
#
# COMPACT_ATOMS: atom_id res chain seq x y z
N MET A 1 -42.17 11.20 -31.33
CA MET A 1 -40.95 11.54 -30.57
C MET A 1 -40.70 10.45 -29.52
N ARG A 2 -39.68 9.60 -29.70
CA ARG A 2 -39.28 8.63 -28.66
C ARG A 2 -38.39 9.35 -27.65
N ALA A 3 -38.92 9.67 -26.48
CA ALA A 3 -38.12 10.17 -25.37
C ALA A 3 -37.15 9.06 -24.96
N SER A 4 -35.86 9.23 -25.28
CA SER A 4 -34.78 8.40 -24.77
C SER A 4 -34.68 8.63 -23.27
N LEU A 5 -35.37 7.78 -22.50
CA LEU A 5 -35.20 7.73 -21.06
C LEU A 5 -33.75 7.34 -20.79
N LYS A 6 -32.89 8.32 -20.51
CA LYS A 6 -31.58 8.11 -19.89
C LYS A 6 -31.85 7.30 -18.62
N ARG A 7 -31.63 5.99 -18.70
CA ARG A 7 -31.71 5.08 -17.57
C ARG A 7 -30.70 5.59 -16.55
N ASN A 8 -31.20 6.21 -15.50
CA ASN A 8 -30.40 6.63 -14.36
C ASN A 8 -30.00 5.34 -13.62
N GLN A 9 -28.97 4.68 -14.13
CA GLN A 9 -28.45 3.45 -13.54
C GLN A 9 -27.72 3.86 -12.27
N ALA A 10 -28.41 3.76 -11.12
CA ALA A 10 -27.71 3.69 -9.85
C ALA A 10 -26.60 2.63 -10.00
N PRO A 11 -25.35 2.93 -9.64
CA PRO A 11 -24.24 2.01 -9.89
C PRO A 11 -24.58 0.66 -9.26
N LEU A 12 -24.66 -0.37 -10.10
CA LEU A 12 -24.94 -1.73 -9.66
C LEU A 12 -23.95 -2.09 -8.54
N PRO A 13 -24.41 -2.64 -7.39
CA PRO A 13 -23.53 -2.99 -6.27
C PRO A 13 -22.32 -3.83 -6.68
N GLY A 14 -22.48 -4.69 -7.70
CA GLY A 14 -21.40 -5.49 -8.29
C GLY A 14 -20.30 -4.66 -8.97
N LYS A 15 -20.63 -3.53 -9.62
CA LYS A 15 -19.65 -2.68 -10.29
C LYS A 15 -18.81 -1.89 -9.27
N VAL A 16 -19.44 -1.42 -8.20
CA VAL A 16 -18.74 -0.80 -7.06
C VAL A 16 -17.84 -1.83 -6.35
N ALA A 17 -18.33 -3.05 -6.13
CA ALA A 17 -17.53 -4.12 -5.53
C ALA A 17 -16.32 -4.53 -6.39
N ALA A 18 -16.47 -4.54 -7.72
CA ALA A 18 -15.35 -4.78 -8.64
C ALA A 18 -14.30 -3.65 -8.54
N LEU A 19 -14.72 -2.39 -8.57
CA LEU A 19 -13.83 -1.23 -8.44
C LEU A 19 -13.11 -1.19 -7.09
N LEU A 20 -13.81 -1.51 -6.00
CA LEU A 20 -13.21 -1.62 -4.65
C LEU A 20 -12.16 -2.73 -4.57
N ARG A 21 -12.35 -3.81 -5.33
CA ARG A 21 -11.42 -4.93 -5.36
C ARG A 21 -10.16 -4.60 -6.16
N GLU A 22 -10.32 -3.94 -7.31
CA GLU A 22 -9.21 -3.46 -8.11
C GLU A 22 -8.40 -2.41 -7.33
N SER A 23 -9.06 -1.45 -6.67
CA SER A 23 -8.38 -0.42 -5.88
C SER A 23 -7.60 -1.03 -4.70
N ARG A 24 -8.13 -2.07 -4.07
CA ARG A 24 -7.41 -2.81 -3.01
C ARG A 24 -6.07 -3.36 -3.51
N LEU A 25 -6.00 -3.92 -4.71
CA LEU A 25 -4.75 -4.43 -5.28
C LEU A 25 -3.74 -3.30 -5.48
N PHE A 26 -4.18 -2.17 -6.03
CA PHE A 26 -3.32 -0.99 -6.18
C PHE A 26 -2.77 -0.51 -4.84
N VAL A 27 -3.60 -0.44 -3.81
CA VAL A 27 -3.16 -0.04 -2.47
C VAL A 27 -2.14 -1.03 -1.89
N LEU A 28 -2.36 -2.34 -2.06
CA LEU A 28 -1.41 -3.36 -1.57
C LEU A 28 -0.05 -3.27 -2.27
N VAL A 29 -0.05 -3.13 -3.59
CA VAL A 29 1.19 -3.01 -4.38
C VAL A 29 1.90 -1.70 -4.06
N ALA A 30 1.18 -0.57 -4.03
CA ALA A 30 1.74 0.73 -3.68
C ALA A 30 2.30 0.71 -2.25
N GLY A 31 1.59 0.11 -1.31
CA GLY A 31 2.04 -0.06 0.07
C GLY A 31 3.31 -0.91 0.17
N ALA A 32 3.39 -2.02 -0.57
CA ALA A 32 4.58 -2.88 -0.60
C ALA A 32 5.81 -2.12 -1.14
N LEU A 33 5.64 -1.40 -2.25
CA LEU A 33 6.69 -0.61 -2.86
C LEU A 33 7.12 0.55 -1.97
N TYR A 34 6.17 1.29 -1.40
CA TYR A 34 6.44 2.38 -0.47
C TYR A 34 7.20 1.88 0.76
N LEU A 35 6.76 0.77 1.36
CA LEU A 35 7.41 0.20 2.53
C LEU A 35 8.84 -0.28 2.21
N SER A 36 9.03 -0.90 1.05
CA SER A 36 10.35 -1.33 0.58
C SER A 36 11.28 -0.13 0.40
N LEU A 37 10.81 0.92 -0.29
CA LEU A 37 11.54 2.16 -0.53
C LEU A 37 11.94 2.85 0.79
N VAL A 38 11.01 2.92 1.73
CA VAL A 38 11.22 3.54 3.03
C VAL A 38 12.22 2.76 3.88
N LEU A 39 12.16 1.42 3.87
CA LEU A 39 13.10 0.56 4.60
C LEU A 39 14.50 0.56 3.97
N THR A 40 14.62 0.57 2.63
CA THR A 40 15.92 0.63 1.95
C THR A 40 16.60 1.98 2.12
N THR A 41 15.82 3.06 2.11
CA THR A 41 16.34 4.43 2.25
C THR A 41 16.35 4.94 3.69
N PHE A 42 16.19 4.04 4.66
CA PHE A 42 16.26 4.40 6.08
C PHE A 42 17.63 4.96 6.44
N ASN A 43 17.64 6.10 7.13
CA ASN A 43 18.84 6.70 7.67
C ASN A 43 18.63 7.04 9.15
N ARG A 44 19.58 6.64 10.01
CA ARG A 44 19.52 6.92 11.45
C ARG A 44 19.65 8.42 11.79
N ALA A 45 20.13 9.24 10.86
CA ALA A 45 20.17 10.69 11.01
C ALA A 45 18.81 11.36 10.72
N ASP A 46 17.84 10.62 10.17
CA ASP A 46 16.49 11.16 9.95
C ASP A 46 15.71 11.22 11.28
N PRO A 47 14.85 12.23 11.47
CA PRO A 47 14.02 12.35 12.66
C PRO A 47 13.04 11.18 12.76
N GLY A 48 13.12 10.42 13.85
CA GLY A 48 12.33 9.22 14.12
C GLY A 48 11.59 9.29 15.46
N TRP A 49 10.78 8.28 15.74
CA TRP A 49 10.09 8.15 17.02
C TRP A 49 11.08 7.85 18.15
N SER A 50 12.05 6.99 17.88
CA SER A 50 13.10 6.59 18.84
C SER A 50 14.24 7.60 18.92
N HIS A 51 14.43 8.41 17.86
CA HIS A 51 15.50 9.38 17.74
C HIS A 51 14.96 10.76 17.34
N SER A 52 14.80 11.64 18.33
CA SER A 52 14.50 13.05 18.12
C SER A 52 15.77 13.82 17.73
N VAL A 53 16.30 13.56 16.53
CA VAL A 53 17.43 14.33 15.99
C VAL A 53 16.92 15.73 15.60
N ALA A 54 17.69 16.77 15.94
CA ALA A 54 17.37 18.15 15.56
C ALA A 54 17.15 18.24 14.04
N ALA A 55 16.09 18.93 13.62
CA ALA A 55 15.53 18.96 12.27
C ALA A 55 16.58 19.16 11.16
N GLY A 56 17.20 18.06 10.73
CA GLY A 56 18.06 17.99 9.56
C GLY A 56 17.25 17.68 8.30
N GLU A 57 17.95 17.69 7.16
CA GLU A 57 17.36 17.30 5.88
C GLU A 57 16.99 15.81 5.88
N ILE A 58 15.73 15.50 5.57
CA ILE A 58 15.23 14.12 5.56
C ILE A 58 15.77 13.41 4.32
N ARG A 59 16.53 12.34 4.53
CA ARG A 59 17.14 11.55 3.46
C ARG A 59 16.28 10.38 3.00
N ASN A 60 15.33 9.94 3.82
CA ASN A 60 14.36 8.92 3.44
C ASN A 60 13.49 9.40 2.27
N LEU A 61 13.39 8.59 1.21
CA LEU A 61 12.60 8.94 0.03
C LEU A 61 11.09 8.94 0.29
N GLY A 62 10.62 8.30 1.35
CA GLY A 62 9.24 8.43 1.85
C GLY A 62 9.02 9.66 2.73
N GLY A 63 10.00 10.57 2.80
CA GLY A 63 9.95 11.78 3.60
C GLY A 63 9.80 11.50 5.10
N ARG A 64 9.17 12.43 5.82
CA ARG A 64 9.06 12.35 7.28
C ARG A 64 8.25 11.15 7.76
N VAL A 65 7.17 10.83 7.05
CA VAL A 65 6.32 9.67 7.37
C VAL A 65 7.09 8.37 7.14
N GLY A 66 7.84 8.29 6.04
CA GLY A 66 8.72 7.16 5.74
C GLY A 66 9.77 6.95 6.83
N ALA A 67 10.53 8.00 7.16
CA ALA A 67 11.54 7.95 8.20
C ALA A 67 10.98 7.43 9.54
N TRP A 68 9.82 7.94 9.97
CA TRP A 68 9.17 7.53 11.20
C TRP A 68 8.68 6.08 11.17
N LEU A 69 8.10 5.65 10.04
CA LEU A 69 7.60 4.30 9.85
C LEU A 69 8.75 3.27 9.83
N ALA A 70 9.84 3.56 9.09
CA ALA A 70 11.03 2.72 9.06
C ALA A 70 11.67 2.63 10.45
N ASP A 71 11.79 3.76 11.16
CA ASP A 71 12.34 3.80 12.51
C ASP A 71 11.57 2.88 13.46
N MET A 72 10.24 2.99 13.50
CA MET A 72 9.42 2.11 14.35
C MET A 72 9.54 0.63 13.96
N LEU A 73 9.46 0.32 12.67
CA LEU A 73 9.53 -1.07 12.20
C LEU A 73 10.87 -1.72 12.47
N LEU A 74 11.96 -1.00 12.21
CA LEU A 74 13.31 -1.48 12.47
C LEU A 74 13.62 -1.51 13.97
N TYR A 75 13.04 -0.63 14.77
CA TYR A 75 13.18 -0.65 16.23
C TYR A 75 12.46 -1.86 16.84
N LEU A 76 11.23 -2.16 16.42
CA LEU A 76 10.44 -3.28 16.96
C LEU A 76 10.91 -4.64 16.42
N PHE A 77 11.20 -4.72 15.13
CA PHE A 77 11.42 -6.00 14.43
C PHE A 77 12.84 -6.19 13.89
N GLY A 78 13.65 -5.13 13.82
CA GLY A 78 14.97 -5.18 13.17
C GLY A 78 14.85 -5.58 11.70
N VAL A 79 15.76 -6.46 11.25
CA VAL A 79 15.77 -7.01 9.89
C VAL A 79 14.45 -7.73 9.55
N SER A 80 13.74 -8.25 10.56
CA SER A 80 12.44 -8.90 10.36
C SER A 80 11.35 -7.93 9.87
N ALA A 81 11.57 -6.62 9.89
CA ALA A 81 10.66 -5.64 9.29
C ALA A 81 10.39 -5.93 7.79
N TRP A 82 11.35 -6.51 7.09
CA TRP A 82 11.22 -6.91 5.69
C TRP A 82 10.13 -7.97 5.44
N TRP A 83 9.74 -8.74 6.45
CA TRP A 83 8.63 -9.68 6.33
C TRP A 83 7.29 -8.98 6.07
N TRP A 84 7.12 -7.74 6.51
CA TRP A 84 5.93 -6.96 6.18
C TRP A 84 5.83 -6.64 4.68
N VAL A 85 6.95 -6.36 4.03
CA VAL A 85 7.01 -6.20 2.57
C VAL A 85 6.60 -7.51 1.89
N VAL A 86 7.20 -8.63 2.30
CA VAL A 86 6.89 -9.96 1.75
C VAL A 86 5.40 -10.28 1.94
N PHE A 87 4.85 -10.00 3.12
CA PHE A 87 3.43 -10.21 3.42
C PHE A 87 2.52 -9.42 2.46
N LEU A 88 2.82 -8.14 2.20
CA LEU A 88 2.05 -7.33 1.25
C LEU A 88 2.14 -7.88 -0.18
N VAL A 89 3.32 -8.33 -0.62
CA VAL A 89 3.49 -8.93 -1.94
C VAL A 89 2.74 -10.27 -2.07
N VAL A 90 2.83 -11.14 -1.06
CA VAL A 90 2.12 -12.43 -1.05
C VAL A 90 0.61 -12.21 -1.04
N THR A 91 0.10 -11.27 -0.23
CA THR A 91 -1.34 -10.97 -0.19
C THR A 91 -1.83 -10.36 -1.50
N ALA A 92 -1.04 -9.49 -2.15
CA ALA A 92 -1.36 -8.96 -3.47
C ALA A 92 -1.43 -10.07 -4.53
N THR A 93 -0.39 -10.91 -4.63
CA THR A 93 -0.33 -12.01 -5.62
C THR A 93 -1.43 -13.05 -5.39
N TRP A 94 -1.73 -13.39 -4.14
CA TRP A 94 -2.82 -14.30 -3.81
C TRP A 94 -4.20 -13.72 -4.16
N THR A 95 -4.38 -12.40 -3.98
CA THR A 95 -5.62 -11.72 -4.37
C THR A 95 -5.81 -11.75 -5.89
N VAL A 96 -4.74 -11.55 -6.67
CA VAL A 96 -4.77 -11.68 -8.14
C VAL A 96 -5.11 -13.10 -8.56
N ARG A 97 -4.43 -14.11 -8.00
CA ARG A 97 -4.68 -15.53 -8.33
C ARG A 97 -6.10 -15.98 -8.00
N ARG A 98 -6.71 -15.43 -6.94
CA ARG A 98 -8.12 -15.71 -6.60
C ARG A 98 -9.10 -15.16 -7.63
N LEU A 99 -8.75 -14.08 -8.33
CA LEU A 99 -9.58 -13.49 -9.37
C LEU A 99 -9.52 -14.28 -10.67
N GLU A 100 -8.33 -14.76 -11.04
CA GLU A 100 -8.14 -15.60 -12.22
C GLU A 100 -8.90 -16.94 -12.09
N GLY A 101 -8.86 -17.56 -10.91
CA GLY A 101 -9.56 -18.82 -10.64
C GLY A 101 -11.09 -18.74 -10.63
N SER A 102 -11.69 -17.55 -10.61
CA SER A 102 -13.15 -17.36 -10.64
C SER A 102 -13.70 -17.04 -12.05
N SER A 103 -12.84 -16.91 -13.06
CA SER A 103 -13.23 -16.68 -14.46
C SER A 103 -13.36 -17.97 -15.30
N ILE A 104 -13.03 -19.14 -14.74
CA ILE A 104 -12.99 -20.44 -15.46
C ILE A 104 -13.90 -21.48 -14.76
N GLY A 105 -15.03 -21.04 -14.19
CA GLY A 105 -16.03 -21.90 -13.55
C GLY A 105 -17.40 -21.72 -14.18
#